data_AF-A0A327YFP7-F1
#
_entry.id   AF-A0A327YFP7-F1
#
_cell.length_a   1.000
_cell.length_b   1.000
_cell.length_c   1.000
_cell.angle_alpha   90.00
_cell.angle_beta   90.00
_cell.angle_gamma   90.00
#
_symmetry.space_group_name_H-M   'P 1'
#
loop_
_entity.id
_entity.type
_entity.pdbx_description
1 polymer ?
#
loop_
_entity_poly.entity_id
_entity_poly.type
_entity_poly.pdbx_seq_one_letter_code
_entity_poly.pdbx_strand_id
1 'polypeptide(L)'
;MSQFTLGWEEWLSLPDLGLPAVRAKVDTGARTSALHAFAIEPFGSTKKPMVRFAIHPDPNDPHLEMICSAPMKDRREVTSSNGETELRFVIETTVNMGERSWPIEVTLTDRGSMAYRMLLGRTALDDDMIVSPSNSFCQPELSFDAYHGIPRSERHRRALRMAILTREPENYSTRKLIAAAEMRGHSMEVIDTSRCYMNIHSVGGEVHYDGRRLPHYDAVIPRIGASITSYGTAVVRQFESIGTYCLSGSEGITMSRDKLHAHQVLARVQIGMPTTAFARSPKDSANVISLVGGAPLVLKLLESTQGKGVVLAETKKAAESVISAFQGLRADFLVQSFVKEAAGEDIRCFVVGGKVVAAMRRRGKPDDFRSNLHQGGTAEPVRISRQERETAIRAARTMKLDVAGVDLLRGEDGPKVLEVNSSPGLEGIERTSGKDIAGLVIAHIEAKVAPKPSRARAKRPPG
;
A
#
# COMPACT_ATOMS: atom_id res chain seq x y z
N MET A 1 46.16 -2.35 -20.84
CA MET A 1 45.04 -2.12 -19.89
C MET A 1 45.64 -2.18 -18.50
N SER A 2 45.31 -1.24 -17.61
CA SER A 2 45.77 -1.31 -16.22
C SER A 2 45.14 -2.54 -15.57
N GLN A 3 45.99 -3.38 -15.00
CA GLN A 3 45.60 -4.62 -14.34
C GLN A 3 44.85 -4.32 -13.04
N PHE A 4 43.68 -4.93 -12.82
CA PHE A 4 42.88 -4.69 -11.64
C PHE A 4 43.30 -5.63 -10.52
N THR A 5 44.02 -5.09 -9.53
CA THR A 5 44.57 -5.91 -8.44
C THR A 5 43.60 -5.94 -7.27
N LEU A 6 43.30 -7.15 -6.80
CA LEU A 6 42.51 -7.45 -5.62
C LEU A 6 43.42 -8.03 -4.54
N GLY A 7 43.22 -7.66 -3.29
CA GLY A 7 43.80 -8.35 -2.15
C GLY A 7 43.09 -9.68 -1.86
N TRP A 8 43.60 -10.42 -0.88
CA TRP A 8 42.89 -11.60 -0.35
C TRP A 8 41.63 -11.22 0.46
N GLU A 9 41.56 -9.97 0.91
CA GLU A 9 40.43 -9.33 1.59
C GLU A 9 40.15 -7.98 0.91
N GLU A 10 38.88 -7.71 0.60
CA GLU A 10 38.45 -6.48 -0.07
C GLU A 10 37.15 -5.90 0.50
N TRP A 11 37.01 -4.59 0.35
CA TRP A 11 35.73 -3.90 0.53
C TRP A 11 34.97 -3.83 -0.79
N LEU A 12 33.67 -4.09 -0.74
CA LEU A 12 32.78 -3.92 -1.87
C LEU A 12 31.41 -3.41 -1.44
N SER A 13 30.62 -2.93 -2.38
CA SER A 13 29.19 -2.67 -2.16
C SER A 13 28.33 -3.49 -3.11
N LEU A 14 27.11 -3.83 -2.66
CA LEU A 14 26.09 -4.52 -3.44
C LEU A 14 24.87 -3.58 -3.53
N PRO A 15 24.88 -2.60 -4.47
CA PRO A 15 23.84 -1.58 -4.58
C PRO A 15 22.43 -2.15 -4.74
N ASP A 16 22.25 -3.24 -5.50
CA ASP A 16 20.95 -3.87 -5.74
C ASP A 16 20.34 -4.53 -4.49
N LEU A 17 21.15 -4.69 -3.44
CA LEU A 17 20.72 -5.21 -2.14
C LEU A 17 20.68 -4.12 -1.06
N GLY A 18 21.12 -2.90 -1.38
CA GLY A 18 21.23 -1.82 -0.41
C GLY A 18 22.35 -2.01 0.59
N LEU A 19 23.43 -2.68 0.19
CA LEU A 19 24.58 -2.95 1.05
C LEU A 19 25.74 -2.04 0.64
N PRO A 20 25.85 -0.83 1.22
CA PRO A 20 26.90 0.13 0.86
C PRO A 20 28.31 -0.30 1.26
N ALA A 21 28.47 -1.26 2.18
CA ALA A 21 29.79 -1.74 2.58
C ALA A 21 29.73 -3.20 3.08
N VAL A 22 30.40 -4.10 2.37
CA VAL A 22 30.58 -5.49 2.76
C VAL A 22 32.06 -5.82 2.67
N ARG A 23 32.59 -6.41 3.73
CA ARG A 23 33.96 -6.93 3.75
C ARG A 23 33.94 -8.39 3.28
N ALA A 24 34.60 -8.64 2.16
CA ALA A 24 34.61 -9.92 1.48
C ALA A 24 36.01 -10.54 1.46
N LYS A 25 36.08 -11.85 1.61
CA LYS A 25 37.30 -12.62 1.33
C LYS A 25 37.29 -13.01 -0.15
N VAL A 26 38.37 -12.70 -0.86
CA VAL A 26 38.57 -13.18 -2.24
C VAL A 26 39.05 -14.63 -2.18
N ASP A 27 38.23 -15.54 -2.70
CA ASP A 27 38.44 -16.99 -2.57
C ASP A 27 38.38 -17.65 -3.94
N THR A 28 39.53 -17.81 -4.57
CA THR A 28 39.68 -18.46 -5.88
C THR A 28 39.38 -19.97 -5.82
N GLY A 29 39.35 -20.58 -4.63
CA GLY A 29 38.93 -21.96 -4.43
C GLY A 29 37.40 -22.12 -4.48
N ALA A 30 36.65 -21.08 -4.11
CA ALA A 30 35.20 -21.06 -4.23
C ALA A 30 34.79 -20.82 -5.69
N ARG A 31 33.99 -21.74 -6.26
CA ARG A 31 33.46 -21.56 -7.63
C ARG A 31 32.57 -20.32 -7.72
N THR A 32 31.53 -20.25 -6.88
CA THR A 32 30.52 -19.17 -6.87
C THR A 32 30.67 -18.36 -5.60
N SER A 33 30.42 -17.05 -5.69
CA SER A 33 30.38 -16.17 -4.52
C SER A 33 29.30 -16.60 -3.53
N ALA A 34 29.51 -16.31 -2.25
CA ALA A 34 28.57 -16.65 -1.18
C ALA A 34 28.38 -15.45 -0.26
N LEU A 35 27.13 -15.12 0.07
CA LEU A 35 26.77 -14.02 0.96
C LEU A 35 26.02 -14.56 2.18
N HIS A 36 26.39 -14.02 3.34
CA HIS A 36 25.69 -14.26 4.58
C HIS A 36 24.23 -13.85 4.43
N ALA A 37 23.34 -14.78 4.70
CA ALA A 37 21.92 -14.56 4.70
C ALA A 37 21.26 -15.49 5.73
N PHE A 38 20.28 -14.97 6.45
CA PHE A 38 19.42 -15.75 7.34
C PHE A 38 17.95 -15.35 7.11
N ALA A 39 17.02 -16.10 7.72
CA ALA A 39 15.57 -15.93 7.49
C ALA A 39 15.22 -15.89 5.99
N ILE A 40 15.82 -16.81 5.22
CA ILE A 40 15.67 -16.86 3.76
C ILE A 40 14.29 -17.42 3.41
N GLU A 41 13.46 -16.62 2.75
CA GLU A 41 12.07 -16.95 2.40
C GLU A 41 11.81 -16.65 0.91
N PRO A 42 11.49 -17.67 0.08
CA PRO A 42 11.05 -17.44 -1.28
C PRO A 42 9.62 -16.87 -1.31
N PHE A 43 9.35 -15.96 -2.25
CA PHE A 43 8.04 -15.38 -2.48
C PHE A 43 7.86 -14.98 -3.96
N GLY A 44 6.69 -14.43 -4.32
CA GLY A 44 6.38 -14.06 -5.69
C GLY A 44 5.74 -15.20 -6.50
N SER A 45 5.46 -14.93 -7.76
CA SER A 45 4.82 -15.89 -8.66
C SER A 45 5.85 -16.83 -9.29
N THR A 46 5.39 -17.95 -9.85
CA THR A 46 6.27 -18.87 -10.61
C THR A 46 6.95 -18.20 -11.82
N LYS A 47 6.36 -17.14 -12.36
CA LYS A 47 6.92 -16.36 -13.49
C LYS A 47 7.93 -15.30 -13.04
N LYS A 48 7.86 -14.85 -11.80
CA LYS A 48 8.73 -13.83 -11.20
C LYS A 48 9.09 -14.27 -9.77
N PRO A 49 9.86 -15.36 -9.61
CA PRO A 49 10.22 -15.84 -8.28
C PRO A 49 11.20 -14.85 -7.63
N MET A 50 10.99 -14.59 -6.36
CA MET A 50 11.79 -13.69 -5.55
C MET A 50 12.26 -14.41 -4.30
N VAL A 51 13.32 -13.91 -3.67
CA VAL A 51 13.77 -14.37 -2.36
C VAL A 51 13.98 -13.16 -1.46
N ARG A 52 13.50 -13.25 -0.22
CA ARG A 52 13.71 -12.30 0.87
C ARG A 52 14.65 -12.93 1.88
N PHE A 53 15.56 -12.14 2.44
CA PHE A 53 16.53 -12.60 3.42
C PHE A 53 17.02 -11.42 4.25
N ALA A 54 17.52 -11.72 5.45
CA ALA A 54 18.15 -10.74 6.32
C ALA A 54 19.67 -10.96 6.37
N ILE A 55 20.41 -9.89 6.63
CA ILE A 55 21.87 -9.88 6.72
C ILE A 55 22.30 -9.02 7.90
N HIS A 56 23.28 -9.50 8.68
CA HIS A 56 24.10 -8.67 9.56
C HIS A 56 25.42 -8.36 8.86
N PRO A 57 25.57 -7.19 8.20
CA PRO A 57 26.75 -6.88 7.39
C PRO A 57 28.01 -6.69 8.24
N ASP A 58 27.89 -6.15 9.46
CA ASP A 58 28.99 -6.05 10.42
C ASP A 58 28.98 -7.26 11.37
N PRO A 59 30.03 -8.12 11.36
CA PRO A 59 30.16 -9.20 12.33
C PRO A 59 30.17 -8.76 13.80
N ASN A 60 30.53 -7.51 14.08
CA ASN A 60 30.64 -6.96 15.43
C ASN A 60 29.38 -6.21 15.91
N ASP A 61 28.37 -6.03 15.03
CA ASP A 61 27.11 -5.37 15.38
C ASP A 61 25.90 -6.20 14.92
N PRO A 62 25.39 -7.13 15.76
CA PRO A 62 24.22 -7.94 15.43
C PRO A 62 22.91 -7.12 15.38
N HIS A 63 22.91 -5.86 15.81
CA HIS A 63 21.74 -4.98 15.70
C HIS A 63 21.70 -4.22 14.37
N LEU A 64 22.81 -4.20 13.62
CA LEU A 64 22.82 -3.74 12.25
C LEU A 64 22.23 -4.85 11.36
N GLU A 65 20.93 -4.80 11.13
CA GLU A 65 20.22 -5.76 10.30
C GLU A 65 19.66 -5.11 9.05
N MET A 66 19.90 -5.75 7.90
CA MET A 66 19.39 -5.35 6.59
C MET A 66 18.46 -6.42 6.05
N ILE A 67 17.23 -6.04 5.71
CA ILE A 67 16.28 -6.92 5.02
C ILE A 67 16.41 -6.66 3.51
N CYS A 68 16.88 -7.66 2.78
CA CYS A 68 17.10 -7.63 1.35
C CYS A 68 16.05 -8.48 0.64
N SER A 69 15.77 -8.14 -0.61
CA SER A 69 14.97 -8.98 -1.52
C SER A 69 15.58 -8.91 -2.92
N ALA A 70 15.63 -10.02 -3.64
CA ALA A 70 16.14 -10.07 -5.01
C ALA A 70 15.36 -11.09 -5.86
N PRO A 71 15.34 -10.94 -7.20
CA PRO A 71 14.88 -12.00 -8.11
C PRO A 71 15.69 -13.27 -7.89
N MET A 72 15.00 -14.40 -7.80
CA MET A 72 15.63 -15.71 -7.66
C MET A 72 16.01 -16.25 -9.04
N LYS A 73 17.31 -16.50 -9.26
CA LYS A 73 17.82 -17.04 -10.53
C LYS A 73 17.65 -18.56 -10.62
N ASP A 74 18.07 -19.27 -9.57
CA ASP A 74 17.95 -20.73 -9.45
C ASP A 74 18.22 -21.20 -8.00
N ARG A 75 18.25 -22.51 -7.75
CA ARG A 75 18.83 -23.16 -6.58
C ARG A 75 19.98 -24.07 -7.00
N ARG A 76 21.09 -24.00 -6.28
CA ARG A 76 22.31 -24.75 -6.59
C ARG A 76 22.77 -25.55 -5.37
N GLU A 77 23.10 -26.81 -5.59
CA GLU A 77 23.76 -27.64 -4.59
C GLU A 77 25.23 -27.21 -4.47
N VAL A 78 25.66 -26.84 -3.26
CA VAL A 78 27.00 -26.32 -2.99
C VAL A 78 27.61 -27.10 -1.84
N THR A 79 28.79 -27.68 -2.08
CA THR A 79 29.59 -28.36 -1.06
C THR A 79 30.66 -27.42 -0.50
N SER A 80 30.66 -27.19 0.81
CA SER A 80 31.71 -26.41 1.47
C SER A 80 32.99 -27.21 1.68
N SER A 81 34.08 -26.52 2.03
CA SER A 81 35.39 -27.13 2.28
C SER A 81 35.40 -28.11 3.46
N ASN A 82 34.38 -28.07 4.33
CA ASN A 82 34.16 -29.05 5.40
C ASN A 82 33.42 -30.32 4.93
N GLY A 83 33.08 -30.44 3.65
CA GLY A 83 32.39 -31.60 3.07
C GLY A 83 30.87 -31.59 3.21
N GLU A 84 30.29 -30.55 3.82
CA GLU A 84 28.83 -30.41 3.93
C GLU A 84 28.23 -29.87 2.64
N THR A 85 27.11 -30.45 2.22
CA THR A 85 26.39 -30.06 1.01
C THR A 85 25.06 -29.42 1.36
N GLU A 86 24.79 -28.25 0.76
CA GLU A 86 23.58 -27.45 1.00
C GLU A 86 22.96 -27.00 -0.33
N LEU A 87 21.62 -27.04 -0.43
CA LEU A 87 20.88 -26.45 -1.55
C LEU A 87 20.64 -24.96 -1.30
N ARG A 88 21.36 -24.09 -2.01
CA ARG A 88 21.36 -22.64 -1.81
C ARG A 88 20.58 -21.90 -2.88
N PHE A 89 19.91 -20.83 -2.48
CA PHE A 89 19.30 -19.88 -3.42
C PHE A 89 20.40 -19.08 -4.14
N VAL A 90 20.24 -18.90 -5.44
CA VAL A 90 21.14 -18.09 -6.28
C VAL A 90 20.43 -16.82 -6.70
N ILE A 91 21.10 -15.69 -6.47
CA ILE A 91 20.68 -14.37 -6.95
C ILE A 91 21.77 -13.78 -7.84
N GLU A 92 21.37 -12.83 -8.69
CA GLU A 92 22.30 -11.98 -9.43
C GLU A 92 22.28 -10.58 -8.81
N THR A 93 23.44 -9.98 -8.63
CA THR A 93 23.58 -8.62 -8.12
C THR A 93 24.82 -7.95 -8.70
N THR A 94 24.76 -6.65 -8.88
CA THR A 94 25.90 -5.81 -9.23
C THR A 94 26.82 -5.68 -8.02
N VAL A 95 28.10 -5.94 -8.20
CA VAL A 95 29.15 -5.57 -7.25
C VAL A 95 29.84 -4.29 -7.71
N ASN A 96 30.09 -3.37 -6.77
CA ASN A 96 30.98 -2.24 -6.99
C ASN A 96 32.23 -2.40 -6.12
N MET A 97 33.40 -2.24 -6.73
CA MET A 97 34.69 -2.31 -6.06
C MET A 97 35.65 -1.33 -6.73
N GLY A 98 36.12 -0.33 -5.96
CA GLY A 98 36.85 0.81 -6.52
C GLY A 98 36.04 1.51 -7.62
N GLU A 99 36.64 1.67 -8.79
CA GLU A 99 35.99 2.31 -9.96
C GLU A 99 35.22 1.33 -10.86
N ARG A 100 35.17 0.03 -10.50
CA ARG A 100 34.55 -1.01 -11.32
C ARG A 100 33.20 -1.46 -10.77
N SER A 101 32.29 -1.75 -11.71
CA SER A 101 30.97 -2.33 -11.45
C SER A 101 30.68 -3.44 -12.44
N TRP A 102 30.29 -4.62 -11.97
CA TRP A 102 29.95 -5.76 -12.82
C TRP A 102 28.95 -6.71 -12.15
N PRO A 103 28.18 -7.51 -12.90
CA PRO A 103 27.22 -8.45 -12.33
C PRO A 103 27.93 -9.71 -11.80
N ILE A 104 27.44 -10.23 -10.67
CA ILE A 104 27.92 -11.48 -10.08
C ILE A 104 26.76 -12.38 -9.65
N GLU A 105 26.97 -13.69 -9.72
CA GLU A 105 26.10 -14.67 -9.07
C GLU A 105 26.53 -14.90 -7.62
N VAL A 106 25.57 -14.87 -6.72
CA VAL A 106 25.80 -15.05 -5.29
C VAL A 106 24.84 -16.10 -4.75
N THR A 107 25.40 -17.03 -3.98
CA THR A 107 24.63 -18.01 -3.19
C THR A 107 24.31 -17.44 -1.81
N LEU A 108 23.07 -17.62 -1.35
CA LEU A 108 22.63 -17.20 -0.02
C LEU A 108 22.80 -18.35 0.99
N THR A 109 23.53 -18.14 2.07
CA THR A 109 23.82 -19.16 3.10
C THR A 109 24.15 -18.53 4.45
N ASP A 110 23.93 -19.26 5.55
CA ASP A 110 24.23 -18.76 6.88
C ASP A 110 25.74 -18.82 7.18
N ARG A 111 26.39 -17.66 7.08
CA ARG A 111 27.78 -17.42 7.50
C ARG A 111 27.91 -16.67 8.83
N GLY A 112 26.92 -16.76 9.71
CA GLY A 112 26.86 -16.02 10.98
C GLY A 112 28.05 -16.24 11.92
N SER A 113 28.63 -17.44 11.90
CA SER A 113 29.83 -17.81 12.66
C SER A 113 31.15 -17.46 11.99
N MET A 114 31.13 -17.01 10.73
CA MET A 114 32.32 -16.74 9.93
C MET A 114 32.74 -15.28 10.06
N ALA A 115 34.06 -15.02 10.08
CA ALA A 115 34.63 -13.67 10.15
C ALA A 115 34.25 -12.79 8.94
N TYR A 116 33.99 -13.40 7.78
CA TYR A 116 33.62 -12.72 6.54
C TYR A 116 32.18 -13.04 6.15
N ARG A 117 31.38 -11.98 6.01
CA ARG A 117 29.99 -12.07 5.55
C ARG A 117 29.87 -12.36 4.06
N MET A 118 30.95 -12.26 3.30
CA MET A 118 30.94 -12.61 1.88
C MET A 118 32.24 -13.31 1.45
N LEU A 119 32.09 -14.26 0.53
CA LEU A 119 33.17 -14.80 -0.30
C LEU A 119 32.98 -14.29 -1.72
N LEU A 120 34.03 -13.75 -2.32
CA LEU A 120 34.07 -13.45 -3.75
C LEU A 120 34.73 -14.64 -4.46
N GLY A 121 33.92 -15.45 -5.14
CA GLY A 121 34.36 -16.67 -5.82
C GLY A 121 34.95 -16.40 -7.19
N ARG A 122 35.64 -17.39 -7.76
CA ARG A 122 36.35 -17.25 -9.05
C ARG A 122 35.47 -16.88 -10.25
N THR A 123 34.18 -17.23 -10.27
CA THR A 123 33.28 -16.82 -11.38
C THR A 123 32.91 -15.35 -11.36
N ALA A 124 33.24 -14.64 -10.27
CA ALA A 124 33.06 -13.19 -10.17
C ALA A 124 34.32 -12.41 -10.59
N LEU A 125 35.40 -13.09 -10.99
CA LEU A 125 36.67 -12.48 -11.40
C LEU A 125 36.80 -12.55 -12.93
N ASP A 126 37.03 -11.40 -13.56
CA ASP A 126 37.29 -11.31 -14.99
C ASP A 126 38.78 -11.58 -15.30
N ASP A 127 39.09 -11.89 -16.56
CA ASP A 127 40.44 -12.28 -17.01
C ASP A 127 41.53 -11.21 -16.76
N ASP A 128 41.14 -9.94 -16.58
CA ASP A 128 42.06 -8.82 -16.34
C ASP A 128 42.27 -8.50 -14.84
N MET A 129 41.71 -9.34 -13.95
CA MET A 129 41.84 -9.21 -12.50
C MET A 129 42.96 -10.12 -11.96
N ILE A 130 43.78 -9.58 -11.05
CA ILE A 130 44.80 -10.34 -10.31
C ILE A 130 44.48 -10.33 -8.83
N VAL A 131 44.57 -11.51 -8.20
CA VAL A 131 44.48 -11.64 -6.73
C VAL A 131 45.90 -11.67 -6.16
N SER A 132 46.20 -10.69 -5.30
CA SER A 132 47.42 -10.59 -4.51
C SER A 132 47.21 -11.23 -3.14
N PRO A 133 47.76 -12.43 -2.88
CA PRO A 133 47.52 -13.15 -1.63
C PRO A 133 48.19 -12.50 -0.42
N SER A 134 49.18 -11.63 -0.64
CA SER A 134 49.96 -10.98 0.43
C SER A 134 49.39 -9.63 0.87
N ASN A 135 48.46 -9.06 0.08
CA ASN A 135 47.91 -7.73 0.34
C ASN A 135 46.41 -7.83 0.66
N SER A 136 45.93 -6.95 1.54
CA SER A 136 44.51 -6.67 1.75
C SER A 136 44.20 -5.29 1.17
N PHE A 137 42.94 -5.05 0.80
CA PHE A 137 42.43 -3.72 0.44
C PHE A 137 43.24 -3.05 -0.68
N CYS A 138 43.44 -3.76 -1.80
CA CYS A 138 44.03 -3.16 -2.99
C CYS A 138 43.07 -2.17 -3.67
N GLN A 139 41.80 -2.15 -3.27
CA GLN A 139 40.78 -1.20 -3.68
C GLN A 139 40.39 -0.25 -2.53
N PRO A 140 39.76 0.91 -2.81
CA PRO A 140 39.34 1.87 -1.79
C PRO A 140 38.54 1.23 -0.65
N GLU A 141 38.96 1.50 0.57
CA GLU A 141 38.29 1.00 1.77
C GLU A 141 36.92 1.68 1.97
N LEU A 142 35.94 0.88 2.41
CA LEU A 142 34.62 1.34 2.81
C LEU A 142 34.49 1.26 4.34
N SER A 143 33.39 1.78 4.88
CA SER A 143 33.11 1.73 6.32
C SER A 143 31.67 1.30 6.58
N PHE A 144 31.46 0.56 7.67
CA PHE A 144 30.11 0.25 8.17
C PHE A 144 29.35 1.51 8.63
N ASP A 145 30.02 2.64 8.84
CA ASP A 145 29.36 3.93 9.07
C ASP A 145 28.43 4.34 7.92
N ALA A 146 28.65 3.80 6.71
CA ALA A 146 27.79 4.01 5.56
C ALA A 146 26.35 3.49 5.76
N TYR A 147 26.12 2.62 6.75
CA TYR A 147 24.78 2.16 7.11
C TYR A 147 24.03 3.13 8.05
N HIS A 148 24.72 4.10 8.64
CA HIS A 148 24.16 5.03 9.60
C HIS A 148 23.79 6.37 8.94
N GLY A 149 22.75 7.03 9.45
CA GLY A 149 22.37 8.36 8.98
C GLY A 149 21.73 8.44 7.58
N ILE A 150 21.49 7.30 6.90
CA ILE A 150 20.90 7.30 5.55
C ILE A 150 19.48 7.92 5.58
N PRO A 151 19.25 9.02 4.83
CA PRO A 151 17.94 9.63 4.69
C PRO A 151 16.90 8.62 4.20
N ARG A 152 15.66 8.71 4.68
CA ARG A 152 14.58 7.80 4.24
C ARG A 152 14.41 7.75 2.72
N SER A 153 14.64 8.86 2.03
CA SER A 153 14.55 8.98 0.56
C SER A 153 15.62 8.18 -0.18
N GLU A 154 16.77 7.94 0.45
CA GLU A 154 17.96 7.31 -0.14
C GLU A 154 18.11 5.84 0.30
N ARG A 155 17.20 5.35 1.14
CA ARG A 155 17.20 3.94 1.53
C ARG A 155 16.85 3.06 0.34
N HIS A 156 17.61 1.98 0.23
CA HIS A 156 17.36 0.94 -0.75
C HIS A 156 15.93 0.40 -0.65
N ARG A 157 15.26 0.29 -1.79
CA ARG A 157 13.88 -0.22 -1.88
C ARG A 157 13.92 -1.71 -2.13
N ARG A 158 13.57 -2.49 -1.10
CA ARG A 158 13.38 -3.94 -1.25
C ARG A 158 12.05 -4.24 -1.92
N ALA A 159 12.01 -5.34 -2.67
CA ALA A 159 10.76 -5.91 -3.16
C ALA A 159 9.84 -6.32 -1.99
N LEU A 160 8.57 -5.93 -2.08
CA LEU A 160 7.55 -6.22 -1.08
C LEU A 160 6.71 -7.45 -1.48
N ARG A 161 6.28 -8.21 -0.47
CA ARG A 161 5.22 -9.22 -0.60
C ARG A 161 3.90 -8.58 -0.23
N MET A 162 3.06 -8.32 -1.23
CA MET A 162 1.77 -7.64 -1.05
C MET A 162 0.60 -8.58 -1.35
N ALA A 163 -0.57 -8.26 -0.81
CA ALA A 163 -1.82 -8.89 -1.19
C ALA A 163 -2.89 -7.85 -1.53
N ILE A 164 -3.78 -8.18 -2.45
CA ILE A 164 -5.00 -7.42 -2.74
C ILE A 164 -6.23 -8.27 -2.41
N LEU A 165 -7.03 -7.81 -1.45
CA LEU A 165 -8.26 -8.50 -1.05
C LEU A 165 -9.38 -8.02 -1.96
N THR A 166 -9.88 -8.89 -2.84
CA THR A 166 -10.90 -8.51 -3.83
C THR A 166 -11.71 -9.72 -4.29
N ARG A 167 -12.99 -9.49 -4.60
CA ARG A 167 -13.84 -10.47 -5.30
C ARG A 167 -13.90 -10.24 -6.82
N GLU A 168 -13.22 -9.20 -7.30
CA GLU A 168 -13.23 -8.77 -8.70
C GLU A 168 -11.77 -8.64 -9.19
N PRO A 169 -11.07 -9.77 -9.40
CA PRO A 169 -9.66 -9.77 -9.83
C PRO A 169 -9.46 -9.09 -11.19
N GLU A 170 -10.45 -9.22 -12.08
CA GLU A 170 -10.36 -8.73 -13.46
C GLU A 170 -10.80 -7.27 -13.65
N ASN A 171 -11.27 -6.59 -12.60
CA ASN A 171 -11.67 -5.20 -12.76
C ASN A 171 -10.46 -4.29 -13.03
N TYR A 172 -10.70 -3.14 -13.68
CA TYR A 172 -9.64 -2.22 -14.08
C TYR A 172 -8.74 -1.80 -12.90
N SER A 173 -9.35 -1.47 -11.76
CA SER A 173 -8.62 -0.93 -10.61
C SER A 173 -7.67 -1.96 -10.00
N THR A 174 -8.13 -3.20 -9.84
CA THR A 174 -7.33 -4.33 -9.36
C THR A 174 -6.15 -4.57 -10.29
N ARG A 175 -6.39 -4.75 -11.59
CA ARG A 175 -5.32 -5.01 -12.56
C ARG A 175 -4.29 -3.89 -12.63
N LYS A 176 -4.72 -2.63 -12.54
CA LYS A 176 -3.80 -1.48 -12.52
C LYS A 176 -2.96 -1.41 -11.27
N LEU A 177 -3.51 -1.73 -10.09
CA LEU A 177 -2.73 -1.82 -8.86
C LEU A 177 -1.70 -2.96 -8.92
N ILE A 178 -2.07 -4.12 -9.46
CA ILE A 178 -1.17 -5.27 -9.69
C ILE A 178 -0.03 -4.86 -10.62
N ALA A 179 -0.37 -4.32 -11.79
CA ALA A 179 0.63 -3.87 -12.75
C ALA A 179 1.56 -2.80 -12.16
N ALA A 180 1.02 -1.82 -11.41
CA ALA A 180 1.82 -0.79 -10.76
C ALA A 180 2.76 -1.38 -9.69
N ALA A 181 2.32 -2.37 -8.91
CA ALA A 181 3.18 -3.05 -7.95
C ALA A 181 4.30 -3.83 -8.65
N GLU A 182 3.97 -4.59 -9.69
CA GLU A 182 4.93 -5.39 -10.45
C GLU A 182 5.97 -4.53 -11.20
N MET A 183 5.54 -3.42 -11.82
CA MET A 183 6.46 -2.48 -12.48
C MET A 183 7.44 -1.83 -11.50
N ARG A 184 7.10 -1.81 -10.20
CA ARG A 184 7.93 -1.29 -9.12
C ARG A 184 8.72 -2.38 -8.41
N GLY A 185 8.76 -3.59 -8.98
CA GLY A 185 9.53 -4.72 -8.48
C GLY A 185 8.90 -5.41 -7.26
N HIS A 186 7.60 -5.25 -7.03
CA HIS A 186 6.90 -5.93 -5.94
C HIS A 186 6.10 -7.13 -6.44
N SER A 187 5.81 -8.05 -5.52
CA SER A 187 4.86 -9.14 -5.79
C SER A 187 3.51 -8.81 -5.17
N MET A 188 2.43 -9.10 -5.88
CA MET A 188 1.09 -8.95 -5.35
C MET A 188 0.24 -10.19 -5.60
N GLU A 189 -0.23 -10.79 -4.51
CA GLU A 189 -1.14 -11.93 -4.54
C GLU A 189 -2.59 -11.46 -4.51
N VAL A 190 -3.44 -12.07 -5.35
CA VAL A 190 -4.87 -11.74 -5.39
C VAL A 190 -5.64 -12.73 -4.55
N ILE A 191 -6.35 -12.24 -3.54
CA ILE A 191 -7.03 -13.08 -2.56
C ILE A 191 -8.51 -12.75 -2.55
N ASP A 192 -9.34 -13.76 -2.83
CA ASP A 192 -10.79 -13.65 -2.65
C ASP A 192 -11.12 -13.53 -1.16
N THR A 193 -11.57 -12.35 -0.75
CA THR A 193 -11.87 -12.07 0.65
C THR A 193 -12.92 -13.01 1.24
N SER A 194 -13.87 -13.48 0.44
CA SER A 194 -14.97 -14.34 0.91
C SER A 194 -14.55 -15.78 1.21
N ARG A 195 -13.40 -16.20 0.67
CA ARG A 195 -12.82 -17.53 0.88
C ARG A 195 -11.79 -17.57 2.00
N CYS A 196 -11.39 -16.41 2.51
CA CYS A 196 -10.53 -16.33 3.69
C CYS A 196 -11.28 -16.87 4.91
N TYR A 197 -10.61 -17.59 5.79
CA TYR A 197 -11.09 -17.92 7.13
C TYR A 197 -9.94 -17.76 8.12
N MET A 198 -10.22 -17.68 9.41
CA MET A 198 -9.25 -17.21 10.39
C MET A 198 -9.22 -18.13 11.60
N ASN A 199 -8.01 -18.33 12.13
CA ASN A 199 -7.84 -18.91 13.44
C ASN A 199 -7.49 -17.79 14.43
N ILE A 200 -8.33 -17.58 15.44
CA ILE A 200 -8.21 -16.49 16.40
C ILE A 200 -7.65 -17.06 17.71
N HIS A 201 -6.38 -16.79 17.97
CA HIS A 201 -5.71 -17.13 19.22
C HIS A 201 -5.26 -15.86 19.94
N SER A 202 -5.08 -15.97 21.27
CA SER A 202 -4.53 -14.91 22.11
C SER A 202 -3.08 -14.56 21.75
N VAL A 203 -2.35 -15.52 21.15
CA VAL A 203 -0.99 -15.36 20.65
C VAL A 203 -0.94 -15.94 19.23
N GLY A 204 -0.56 -15.13 18.24
CA GLY A 204 -0.31 -15.62 16.87
C GLY A 204 -1.57 -15.99 16.08
N GLY A 205 -2.49 -15.04 15.91
CA GLY A 205 -3.62 -15.22 15.01
C GLY A 205 -3.20 -15.51 13.55
N GLU A 206 -4.07 -16.14 12.78
CA GLU A 206 -3.78 -16.57 11.41
C GLU A 206 -4.92 -16.25 10.46
N VAL A 207 -4.58 -15.95 9.20
CA VAL A 207 -5.54 -15.95 8.09
C VAL A 207 -5.21 -17.13 7.19
N HIS A 208 -6.21 -17.87 6.79
CA HIS A 208 -6.13 -19.03 5.92
C HIS A 208 -6.91 -18.78 4.63
N TYR A 209 -6.46 -19.42 3.55
CA TYR A 209 -7.08 -19.40 2.23
C TYR A 209 -6.88 -20.77 1.58
N ASP A 210 -7.96 -21.38 1.10
CA ASP A 210 -7.91 -22.67 0.38
C ASP A 210 -7.12 -23.79 1.09
N GLY A 211 -7.38 -23.98 2.38
CA GLY A 211 -6.75 -25.04 3.17
C GLY A 211 -5.36 -24.69 3.71
N ARG A 212 -4.85 -23.49 3.44
CA ARG A 212 -3.47 -23.11 3.79
C ARG A 212 -3.42 -21.82 4.59
N ARG A 213 -2.53 -21.77 5.58
CA ARG A 213 -2.16 -20.53 6.25
C ARG A 213 -1.55 -19.57 5.23
N LEU A 214 -2.06 -18.35 5.19
CA LEU A 214 -1.48 -17.29 4.39
C LEU A 214 -0.14 -16.84 4.99
N PRO A 215 0.83 -16.51 4.13
CA PRO A 215 2.14 -16.00 4.54
C PRO A 215 2.03 -14.61 5.18
N HIS A 216 3.14 -14.12 5.73
CA HIS A 216 3.25 -12.71 6.12
C HIS A 216 3.37 -11.81 4.88
N TYR A 217 2.45 -10.86 4.74
CA TYR A 217 2.51 -9.77 3.76
C TYR A 217 3.05 -8.49 4.40
N ASP A 218 3.93 -7.79 3.70
CA ASP A 218 4.41 -6.46 4.10
C ASP A 218 3.24 -5.45 4.03
N ALA A 219 2.33 -5.61 3.05
CA ALA A 219 1.15 -4.77 2.90
C ALA A 219 -0.06 -5.51 2.29
N VAL A 220 -1.26 -5.11 2.70
CA VAL A 220 -2.53 -5.55 2.13
C VAL A 220 -3.30 -4.34 1.59
N ILE A 221 -3.88 -4.49 0.39
CA ILE A 221 -4.78 -3.52 -0.23
C ILE A 221 -6.21 -4.06 -0.19
N PRO A 222 -7.08 -3.57 0.70
CA PRO A 222 -8.46 -4.02 0.74
C PRO A 222 -9.31 -3.35 -0.34
N ARG A 223 -9.92 -4.14 -1.22
CA ARG A 223 -10.92 -3.72 -2.21
C ARG A 223 -12.28 -4.33 -1.87
N ILE A 224 -12.73 -4.07 -0.64
CA ILE A 224 -13.93 -4.70 -0.07
C ILE A 224 -15.22 -4.16 -0.71
N GLY A 225 -15.95 -5.05 -1.36
CA GLY A 225 -17.27 -4.77 -1.92
C GLY A 225 -18.32 -4.54 -0.83
N ALA A 226 -19.30 -3.68 -1.10
CA ALA A 226 -20.32 -3.31 -0.11
C ALA A 226 -21.12 -4.50 0.44
N SER A 227 -21.37 -5.52 -0.40
CA SER A 227 -22.12 -6.74 -0.04
C SER A 227 -21.44 -7.64 1.00
N ILE A 228 -20.14 -7.46 1.25
CA ILE A 228 -19.38 -8.28 2.21
C ILE A 228 -18.64 -7.41 3.22
N THR A 229 -19.10 -6.18 3.48
CA THR A 229 -18.38 -5.23 4.35
C THR A 229 -18.07 -5.80 5.73
N SER A 230 -19.04 -6.43 6.39
CA SER A 230 -18.84 -7.01 7.73
C SER A 230 -17.76 -8.10 7.71
N TYR A 231 -17.87 -9.06 6.80
CA TYR A 231 -16.89 -10.14 6.68
C TYR A 231 -15.51 -9.64 6.24
N GLY A 232 -15.47 -8.78 5.22
CA GLY A 232 -14.23 -8.26 4.67
C GLY A 232 -13.48 -7.40 5.68
N THR A 233 -14.17 -6.59 6.49
CA THR A 233 -13.52 -5.82 7.56
C THR A 233 -13.03 -6.69 8.71
N ALA A 234 -13.67 -7.84 8.98
CA ALA A 234 -13.14 -8.82 9.93
C ALA A 234 -11.81 -9.44 9.43
N VAL A 235 -11.74 -9.81 8.14
CA VAL A 235 -10.49 -10.29 7.52
C VAL A 235 -9.39 -9.24 7.55
N VAL A 236 -9.71 -7.98 7.19
CA VAL A 236 -8.74 -6.86 7.26
C VAL A 236 -8.26 -6.67 8.70
N ARG A 237 -9.15 -6.71 9.69
CA ARG A 237 -8.78 -6.57 11.10
C ARG A 237 -7.83 -7.66 11.59
N GLN A 238 -7.94 -8.86 11.03
CA GLN A 238 -7.01 -9.94 11.33
C GLN A 238 -5.64 -9.71 10.71
N PHE A 239 -5.54 -9.14 9.51
CA PHE A 239 -4.25 -8.69 8.97
C PHE A 239 -3.63 -7.57 9.82
N GLU A 240 -4.45 -6.63 10.30
CA GLU A 240 -4.00 -5.57 11.22
C GLU A 240 -3.47 -6.16 12.54
N SER A 241 -4.15 -7.16 13.11
CA SER A 241 -3.76 -7.78 14.39
C SER A 241 -2.46 -8.56 14.34
N ILE A 242 -2.11 -9.13 13.17
CA ILE A 242 -0.83 -9.83 12.94
C ILE A 242 0.29 -8.90 12.46
N GLY A 243 0.06 -7.58 12.44
CA GLY A 243 1.08 -6.57 12.15
C GLY A 243 1.28 -6.22 10.67
N THR A 244 0.41 -6.70 9.77
CA THR A 244 0.46 -6.32 8.34
C THR A 244 -0.08 -4.92 8.14
N TYR A 245 0.62 -4.10 7.35
CA TYR A 245 0.12 -2.77 6.98
C TYR A 245 -1.07 -2.88 6.02
N CYS A 246 -2.25 -2.41 6.44
CA CYS A 246 -3.43 -2.34 5.58
C CYS A 246 -3.60 -0.92 5.03
N LEU A 247 -3.60 -0.74 3.70
CA LEU A 247 -3.72 0.58 3.05
C LEU A 247 -4.98 1.34 3.49
N SER A 248 -6.09 0.62 3.57
CA SER A 248 -7.34 1.11 4.15
C SER A 248 -7.68 0.21 5.33
N GLY A 249 -7.57 0.74 6.55
CA GLY A 249 -7.81 -0.05 7.75
C GLY A 249 -9.29 -0.46 7.92
N SER A 250 -9.53 -1.49 8.73
CA SER A 250 -10.88 -2.03 8.95
C SER A 250 -11.84 -0.97 9.50
N GLU A 251 -11.35 -0.11 10.41
CA GLU A 251 -12.11 1.01 10.98
C GLU A 251 -12.54 2.03 9.92
N GLY A 252 -11.60 2.48 9.07
CA GLY A 252 -11.89 3.46 8.02
C GLY A 252 -12.86 2.94 6.97
N ILE A 253 -12.75 1.66 6.61
CA ILE A 253 -13.70 1.00 5.70
C ILE A 253 -15.09 0.99 6.33
N THR A 254 -15.24 0.54 7.58
CA THR A 254 -16.54 0.51 8.27
C THR A 254 -17.15 1.90 8.40
N MET A 255 -16.38 2.90 8.83
CA MET A 255 -16.85 4.29 8.94
C MET A 255 -17.34 4.83 7.60
N SER A 256 -16.59 4.61 6.52
CA SER A 256 -16.94 5.10 5.18
C SER A 256 -18.19 4.44 4.57
N ARG A 257 -18.52 3.21 5.01
CA ARG A 257 -19.65 2.44 4.47
C ARG A 257 -20.97 2.79 5.14
N ASP A 258 -20.92 3.17 6.41
CA ASP A 258 -22.08 3.67 7.13
C ASP A 258 -22.23 5.18 6.90
N LYS A 259 -23.22 5.55 6.09
CA LYS A 259 -23.47 6.95 5.72
C LYS A 259 -23.78 7.80 6.96
N LEU A 260 -24.54 7.29 7.93
CA LEU A 260 -24.89 8.05 9.13
C LEU A 260 -23.64 8.26 9.99
N HIS A 261 -22.90 7.19 10.27
CA HIS A 261 -21.69 7.27 11.06
C HIS A 261 -20.66 8.20 10.40
N ALA A 262 -20.49 8.12 9.07
CA ALA A 262 -19.64 9.02 8.32
C ALA A 262 -20.04 10.50 8.54
N HIS A 263 -21.33 10.84 8.40
CA HIS A 263 -21.79 12.21 8.61
C HIS A 263 -21.60 12.67 10.07
N GLN A 264 -21.86 11.81 11.05
CA GLN A 264 -21.64 12.13 12.47
C GLN A 264 -20.16 12.40 12.78
N VAL A 265 -19.25 11.62 12.21
CA VAL A 265 -17.81 11.78 12.39
C VAL A 265 -17.29 13.06 11.71
N LEU A 266 -17.77 13.38 10.50
CA LEU A 266 -17.43 14.63 9.81
C LEU A 266 -18.00 15.87 10.53
N ALA A 267 -19.22 15.78 11.06
CA ALA A 267 -19.86 16.87 11.80
C ALA A 267 -19.06 17.25 13.05
N ARG A 268 -18.53 16.27 13.79
CA ARG A 268 -17.73 16.48 15.01
C ARG A 268 -16.48 17.33 14.77
N VAL A 269 -15.93 17.31 13.55
CA VAL A 269 -14.77 18.10 13.17
C VAL A 269 -15.14 19.29 12.28
N GLN A 270 -16.42 19.67 12.24
CA GLN A 270 -16.93 20.83 11.51
C GLN A 270 -16.56 20.81 10.01
N ILE A 271 -16.68 19.66 9.37
CA ILE A 271 -16.58 19.56 7.91
C ILE A 271 -17.96 19.83 7.31
N GLY A 272 -18.02 20.74 6.34
CA GLY A 272 -19.27 21.10 5.66
C GLY A 272 -19.89 19.89 4.95
N MET A 273 -21.19 19.70 5.12
CA MET A 273 -22.03 18.66 4.49
C MET A 273 -23.42 19.26 4.22
N PRO A 274 -24.24 18.65 3.34
CA PRO A 274 -25.65 19.00 3.28
C PRO A 274 -26.31 18.79 4.65
N THR A 275 -27.23 19.69 5.03
CA THR A 275 -28.00 19.54 6.27
C THR A 275 -28.72 18.20 6.22
N THR A 276 -28.51 17.36 7.24
CA THR A 276 -28.91 15.96 7.22
C THR A 276 -29.72 15.62 8.47
N ALA A 277 -30.92 15.09 8.28
CA ALA A 277 -31.72 14.45 9.32
C ALA A 277 -31.70 12.92 9.12
N PHE A 278 -31.79 12.17 10.21
CA PHE A 278 -31.86 10.71 10.21
C PHE A 278 -33.15 10.26 10.88
N ALA A 279 -33.85 9.31 10.27
CA ALA A 279 -35.12 8.80 10.78
C ALA A 279 -35.38 7.35 10.34
N ARG A 280 -36.28 6.67 11.05
CA ARG A 280 -36.76 5.31 10.72
C ARG A 280 -38.27 5.25 10.54
N SER A 281 -38.99 5.62 11.58
CA SER A 281 -40.45 5.66 11.57
C SER A 281 -40.97 6.89 12.31
N PRO A 282 -40.64 8.11 11.82
CA PRO A 282 -41.06 9.33 12.50
C PRO A 282 -42.58 9.48 12.40
N LYS A 283 -43.28 9.60 13.54
CA LYS A 283 -44.70 10.01 13.52
C LYS A 283 -44.89 11.46 13.04
N ASP A 284 -43.80 12.21 12.94
CA ASP A 284 -43.77 13.62 12.56
C ASP A 284 -42.86 13.84 11.33
N SER A 285 -43.32 13.38 10.17
CA SER A 285 -42.61 13.57 8.90
C SER A 285 -42.43 15.04 8.53
N ALA A 286 -43.37 15.90 8.93
CA ALA A 286 -43.32 17.34 8.66
C ALA A 286 -42.14 18.00 9.38
N ASN A 287 -41.88 17.62 10.63
CA ASN A 287 -40.73 18.12 11.37
C ASN A 287 -39.40 17.56 10.84
N VAL A 288 -39.34 16.30 10.40
CA VAL A 288 -38.12 15.78 9.74
C VAL A 288 -37.77 16.59 8.49
N ILE A 289 -38.78 17.00 7.72
CA ILE A 289 -38.60 17.85 6.54
C ILE A 289 -38.16 19.28 6.93
N SER A 290 -38.71 19.86 8.00
CA SER A 290 -38.34 21.21 8.43
C SER A 290 -36.90 21.28 8.95
N LEU A 291 -36.39 20.22 9.60
CA LEU A 291 -34.99 20.14 10.07
C LEU A 291 -33.95 20.32 8.96
N VAL A 292 -34.30 20.01 7.71
CA VAL A 292 -33.40 20.18 6.55
C VAL A 292 -33.72 21.40 5.69
N GLY A 293 -34.62 22.28 6.15
CA GLY A 293 -34.99 23.52 5.46
C GLY A 293 -36.13 23.38 4.45
N GLY A 294 -36.83 22.24 4.41
CA GLY A 294 -37.95 22.02 3.49
C GLY A 294 -37.56 21.44 2.13
N ALA A 295 -38.49 21.49 1.17
CA ALA A 295 -38.29 20.97 -0.19
C ALA A 295 -37.69 22.05 -1.12
N PRO A 296 -36.91 21.67 -2.15
CA PRO A 296 -36.56 20.30 -2.54
C PRO A 296 -35.54 19.65 -1.59
N LEU A 297 -35.66 18.34 -1.41
CA LEU A 297 -34.78 17.56 -0.53
C LEU A 297 -34.47 16.18 -1.11
N VAL A 298 -33.41 15.56 -0.62
CA VAL A 298 -32.96 14.22 -1.05
C VAL A 298 -33.21 13.22 0.07
N LEU A 299 -33.90 12.12 -0.22
CA LEU A 299 -34.04 10.98 0.67
C LEU A 299 -33.09 9.87 0.27
N LYS A 300 -32.38 9.28 1.22
CA LYS A 300 -31.41 8.20 1.00
C LYS A 300 -31.65 7.05 1.94
N LEU A 301 -31.83 5.85 1.41
CA LEU A 301 -31.77 4.63 2.22
C LEU A 301 -30.32 4.36 2.67
N LEU A 302 -30.15 3.94 3.92
CA LEU A 302 -28.83 3.55 4.42
C LEU A 302 -28.34 2.29 3.71
N GLU A 303 -29.20 1.28 3.61
CA GLU A 303 -28.97 0.01 2.93
C GLU A 303 -29.16 0.15 1.41
N SER A 304 -28.22 0.83 0.76
CA SER A 304 -28.23 0.89 -0.69
C SER A 304 -26.85 1.09 -1.30
N THR A 305 -26.63 0.46 -2.45
CA THR A 305 -25.42 0.56 -3.26
C THR A 305 -25.71 1.27 -4.58
N GLN A 306 -24.72 1.98 -5.11
CA GLN A 306 -24.73 2.57 -6.46
C GLN A 306 -25.94 3.49 -6.77
N GLY A 307 -26.39 4.29 -5.80
CA GLY A 307 -27.45 5.28 -6.02
C GLY A 307 -28.88 4.72 -6.14
N LYS A 308 -29.07 3.40 -6.00
CA LYS A 308 -30.39 2.83 -5.72
C LYS A 308 -30.86 3.34 -4.35
N GLY A 309 -32.14 3.68 -4.19
CA GLY A 309 -32.65 4.22 -2.92
C GLY A 309 -32.24 5.66 -2.60
N VAL A 310 -31.83 6.45 -3.60
CA VAL A 310 -31.68 7.91 -3.50
C VAL A 310 -32.80 8.55 -4.32
N VAL A 311 -33.62 9.38 -3.70
CA VAL A 311 -34.82 10.00 -4.30
C VAL A 311 -34.77 11.50 -4.08
N LEU A 312 -34.96 12.29 -5.14
CA LEU A 312 -35.20 13.72 -5.04
C LEU A 312 -36.72 13.95 -4.88
N ALA A 313 -37.10 14.66 -3.83
CA ALA A 313 -38.46 15.12 -3.62
C ALA A 313 -38.52 16.63 -3.82
N GLU A 314 -39.12 17.06 -4.94
CA GLU A 314 -39.18 18.47 -5.31
C GLU A 314 -40.16 19.29 -4.45
N THR A 315 -41.19 18.62 -3.92
CA THR A 315 -42.24 19.24 -3.10
C THR A 315 -42.36 18.57 -1.75
N LYS A 316 -42.88 19.32 -0.76
CA LYS A 316 -43.15 18.79 0.59
C LYS A 316 -44.06 17.56 0.55
N LYS A 317 -45.13 17.59 -0.27
CA LYS A 317 -46.06 16.46 -0.43
C LYS A 317 -45.36 15.22 -1.00
N ALA A 318 -44.48 15.40 -2.00
CA ALA A 318 -43.70 14.29 -2.54
C ALA A 318 -42.76 13.70 -1.47
N ALA A 319 -42.12 14.55 -0.67
CA ALA A 319 -41.25 14.09 0.42
C ALA A 319 -42.04 13.30 1.48
N GLU A 320 -43.20 13.79 1.90
CA GLU A 320 -44.09 13.10 2.85
C GLU A 320 -44.53 11.73 2.33
N SER A 321 -44.89 11.62 1.05
CA SER A 321 -45.25 10.35 0.41
C SER A 321 -44.09 9.35 0.41
N VAL A 322 -42.88 9.78 0.06
CA VAL A 322 -41.69 8.91 0.06
C VAL A 322 -41.32 8.48 1.48
N ILE A 323 -41.39 9.39 2.46
CA ILE A 323 -41.19 9.06 3.88
C ILE A 323 -42.21 8.01 4.31
N SER A 324 -43.50 8.20 4.02
CA SER A 324 -44.54 7.24 4.38
C SER A 324 -44.29 5.86 3.76
N ALA A 325 -43.79 5.80 2.52
CA ALA A 325 -43.41 4.54 1.89
C ALA A 325 -42.24 3.85 2.63
N PHE A 326 -41.19 4.60 3.00
CA PHE A 326 -40.05 4.07 3.76
C PHE A 326 -40.43 3.62 5.16
N GLN A 327 -41.39 4.30 5.80
CA GLN A 327 -41.96 3.89 7.09
C GLN A 327 -42.66 2.53 6.99
N GLY A 328 -43.45 2.30 5.94
CA GLY A 328 -44.09 1.02 5.68
C GLY A 328 -43.09 -0.13 5.53
N LEU A 329 -41.91 0.16 4.98
CA LEU A 329 -40.79 -0.79 4.85
C LEU A 329 -39.96 -0.93 6.13
N ARG A 330 -40.24 -0.15 7.19
CA ARG A 330 -39.45 -0.09 8.44
C ARG A 330 -37.96 0.18 8.22
N ALA A 331 -37.63 0.89 7.15
CA ALA A 331 -36.27 1.16 6.75
C ALA A 331 -35.70 2.41 7.45
N ASP A 332 -34.41 2.37 7.77
CA ASP A 332 -33.66 3.55 8.22
C ASP A 332 -33.27 4.42 7.01
N PHE A 333 -33.52 5.74 7.09
CA PHE A 333 -33.27 6.67 5.99
C PHE A 333 -32.69 8.01 6.46
N LEU A 334 -31.96 8.65 5.56
CA LEU A 334 -31.47 10.02 5.68
C LEU A 334 -32.35 10.94 4.83
N VAL A 335 -32.61 12.13 5.35
CA VAL A 335 -33.20 13.26 4.63
C VAL A 335 -32.14 14.34 4.57
N GLN A 336 -31.87 14.89 3.39
CA GLN A 336 -30.83 15.89 3.17
C GLN A 336 -31.35 17.09 2.40
N SER A 337 -30.88 18.29 2.76
CA SER A 337 -31.11 19.49 1.97
C SER A 337 -30.57 19.30 0.54
N PHE A 338 -31.36 19.66 -0.47
CA PHE A 338 -30.88 19.62 -1.86
C PHE A 338 -30.01 20.86 -2.14
N VAL A 339 -28.75 20.63 -2.50
CA VAL A 339 -27.79 21.68 -2.86
C VAL A 339 -28.02 22.05 -4.32
N LYS A 340 -28.89 23.03 -4.59
CA LYS A 340 -29.31 23.41 -5.95
C LYS A 340 -28.14 23.96 -6.76
N GLU A 341 -27.26 24.68 -6.08
CA GLU A 341 -26.09 25.34 -6.66
C GLU A 341 -25.10 24.38 -7.31
N ALA A 342 -25.13 23.11 -6.88
CA ALA A 342 -24.32 22.07 -7.49
C ALA A 342 -24.79 21.71 -8.91
N ALA A 343 -26.01 22.09 -9.31
CA ALA A 343 -26.55 21.94 -10.66
C ALA A 343 -26.40 20.52 -11.26
N GLY A 344 -26.54 19.47 -10.44
CA GLY A 344 -26.38 18.08 -10.87
C GLY A 344 -24.93 17.65 -11.13
N GLU A 345 -23.97 18.44 -10.63
CA GLU A 345 -22.54 18.16 -10.70
C GLU A 345 -21.96 17.84 -9.32
N ASP A 346 -20.91 17.02 -9.31
CA ASP A 346 -20.08 16.85 -8.13
C ASP A 346 -18.60 16.82 -8.51
N ILE A 347 -17.75 17.08 -7.53
CA ILE A 347 -16.29 17.00 -7.65
C ILE A 347 -15.81 15.79 -6.87
N ARG A 348 -15.24 14.82 -7.58
CA ARG A 348 -14.51 13.71 -6.96
C ARG A 348 -13.05 14.10 -6.81
N CYS A 349 -12.62 14.27 -5.56
CA CYS A 349 -11.22 14.43 -5.17
C CYS A 349 -10.63 13.06 -4.81
N PHE A 350 -9.53 12.66 -5.46
CA PHE A 350 -8.81 11.44 -5.14
C PHE A 350 -7.64 11.76 -4.20
N VAL A 351 -7.72 11.28 -2.96
CA VAL A 351 -6.73 11.51 -1.91
C VAL A 351 -5.81 10.30 -1.79
N VAL A 352 -4.50 10.52 -1.75
CA VAL A 352 -3.47 9.53 -1.43
C VAL A 352 -2.48 10.15 -0.45
N GLY A 353 -2.28 9.52 0.71
CA GLY A 353 -1.30 9.94 1.72
C GLY A 353 -1.47 11.38 2.20
N GLY A 354 -2.71 11.85 2.34
CA GLY A 354 -3.01 13.22 2.78
C GLY A 354 -2.84 14.30 1.71
N LYS A 355 -2.74 13.92 0.42
CA LYS A 355 -2.70 14.87 -0.71
C LYS A 355 -3.81 14.53 -1.71
N VAL A 356 -4.49 15.54 -2.24
CA VAL A 356 -5.38 15.35 -3.41
C VAL A 356 -4.50 15.24 -4.66
N VAL A 357 -4.39 14.04 -5.22
CA VAL A 357 -3.50 13.74 -6.36
C VAL A 357 -4.19 13.95 -7.71
N ALA A 358 -5.51 13.78 -7.76
CA ALA A 358 -6.34 14.07 -8.93
C ALA A 358 -7.73 14.52 -8.48
N ALA A 359 -8.41 15.26 -9.36
CA ALA A 359 -9.81 15.60 -9.19
C ALA A 359 -10.51 15.57 -10.55
N MET A 360 -11.77 15.17 -10.56
CA MET A 360 -12.64 15.26 -11.73
C MET A 360 -13.98 15.83 -11.34
N ARG A 361 -14.57 16.62 -12.24
CA ARG A 361 -15.97 17.00 -12.17
C ARG A 361 -16.77 15.92 -12.88
N ARG A 362 -17.84 15.46 -12.25
CA ARG A 362 -18.80 14.55 -12.87
C ARG A 362 -20.13 15.26 -13.04
N ARG A 363 -20.78 15.04 -14.18
CA ARG A 363 -22.11 15.58 -14.47
C ARG A 363 -23.08 14.43 -14.78
N GLY A 364 -24.27 14.51 -14.19
CA GLY A 364 -25.37 13.58 -14.49
C GLY A 364 -25.87 13.70 -15.92
N LYS A 365 -26.80 12.83 -16.31
CA LYS A 365 -27.57 13.02 -17.55
C LYS A 365 -28.48 14.25 -17.42
N PRO A 366 -28.94 14.86 -18.53
CA PRO A 366 -29.78 16.06 -18.49
C PRO A 366 -31.00 15.97 -17.54
N ASP A 367 -31.56 14.76 -17.36
CA ASP A 367 -32.73 14.49 -16.50
C ASP A 367 -32.39 13.72 -15.20
N ASP A 368 -31.11 13.57 -14.83
CA ASP A 368 -30.70 12.89 -13.60
C ASP A 368 -29.87 13.83 -12.73
N PHE A 369 -30.35 14.13 -11.52
CA PHE A 369 -29.63 14.95 -10.54
C PHE A 369 -28.39 14.24 -9.96
N ARG A 370 -28.24 12.93 -10.20
CA ARG A 370 -27.09 12.13 -9.76
C ARG A 370 -26.00 12.14 -10.82
N SER A 371 -24.76 12.37 -10.38
CA SER A 371 -23.57 12.51 -11.23
C SER A 371 -22.73 11.23 -11.32
N ASN A 372 -23.27 10.07 -10.96
CA ASN A 372 -22.53 8.81 -10.95
C ASN A 372 -22.13 8.36 -12.38
N LEU A 373 -20.83 8.18 -12.63
CA LEU A 373 -20.33 7.71 -13.94
C LEU A 373 -20.92 6.38 -14.40
N HIS A 374 -21.14 5.44 -13.47
CA HIS A 374 -21.74 4.14 -13.78
C HIS A 374 -23.20 4.23 -14.28
N GLN A 375 -23.86 5.38 -14.12
CA GLN A 375 -25.23 5.63 -14.62
C GLN A 375 -25.24 6.42 -15.94
N GLY A 376 -24.07 6.54 -16.60
CA GLY A 376 -23.92 7.22 -17.88
C GLY A 376 -23.70 8.73 -17.77
N GLY A 377 -23.23 9.22 -16.62
CA GLY A 377 -22.71 10.58 -16.47
C GLY A 377 -21.37 10.77 -17.17
N THR A 378 -20.97 12.01 -17.38
CA THR A 378 -19.66 12.38 -17.99
C THR A 378 -18.66 12.79 -16.91
N ALA A 379 -17.36 12.65 -17.20
CA ALA A 379 -16.27 13.11 -16.34
C ALA A 379 -15.31 14.01 -17.12
N GLU A 380 -14.92 15.12 -16.49
CA GLU A 380 -13.92 16.04 -17.04
C GLU A 380 -12.93 16.52 -15.96
N PRO A 381 -11.70 16.90 -16.33
CA PRO A 381 -10.73 17.42 -15.39
C PRO A 381 -11.25 18.70 -14.75
N VAL A 382 -11.01 18.88 -13.45
CA VAL A 382 -11.42 20.11 -12.75
C VAL A 382 -10.30 20.66 -11.89
N ARG A 383 -10.12 21.98 -11.92
CA ARG A 383 -9.27 22.69 -10.97
C ARG A 383 -10.06 22.92 -9.69
N ILE A 384 -9.56 22.37 -8.59
CA ILE A 384 -10.15 22.54 -7.27
C ILE A 384 -9.55 23.73 -6.52
N SER A 385 -10.37 24.40 -5.72
CA SER A 385 -9.98 25.49 -4.84
C SER A 385 -9.12 24.99 -3.66
N ARG A 386 -8.50 25.93 -2.94
CA ARG A 386 -7.77 25.61 -1.71
C ARG A 386 -8.70 24.99 -0.66
N GLN A 387 -9.90 25.55 -0.49
CA GLN A 387 -10.90 25.09 0.48
C GLN A 387 -11.40 23.69 0.12
N GLU A 388 -11.69 23.40 -1.16
CA GLU A 388 -12.08 22.06 -1.62
C GLU A 388 -11.00 21.01 -1.33
N ARG A 389 -9.74 21.36 -1.59
CA ARG A 389 -8.59 20.49 -1.33
C ARG A 389 -8.42 20.20 0.16
N GLU A 390 -8.48 21.23 1.00
CA GLU A 390 -8.35 21.11 2.45
C GLU A 390 -9.51 20.29 3.04
N THR A 391 -10.75 20.53 2.59
CA THR A 391 -11.94 19.75 2.97
C THR A 391 -11.79 18.29 2.60
N ALA A 392 -11.34 17.96 1.38
CA ALA A 392 -11.13 16.57 0.96
C ALA A 392 -10.06 15.86 1.80
N ILE A 393 -8.92 16.51 2.06
CA ILE A 393 -7.84 15.95 2.88
C ILE A 393 -8.32 15.72 4.32
N ARG A 394 -9.02 16.70 4.90
CA ARG A 394 -9.58 16.59 6.26
C ARG A 394 -10.62 15.48 6.35
N ALA A 395 -11.49 15.34 5.36
CA ALA A 395 -12.50 14.28 5.33
C ALA A 395 -11.85 12.89 5.29
N ALA A 396 -10.90 12.66 4.38
CA ALA A 396 -10.17 11.39 4.30
C ALA A 396 -9.41 11.07 5.60
N ARG A 397 -8.72 12.07 6.18
CA ARG A 397 -8.00 11.92 7.45
C ARG A 397 -8.94 11.57 8.61
N THR A 398 -10.09 12.25 8.70
CA THR A 398 -11.08 12.00 9.76
C THR A 398 -11.65 10.59 9.65
N MET A 399 -11.80 10.09 8.42
CA MET A 399 -12.19 8.70 8.15
C MET A 399 -11.05 7.68 8.30
N LYS A 400 -9.85 8.09 8.73
CA LYS A 400 -8.68 7.22 8.86
C LYS A 400 -8.33 6.45 7.56
N LEU A 401 -8.50 7.13 6.42
CA LEU A 401 -8.20 6.57 5.10
C LEU A 401 -6.96 7.23 4.50
N ASP A 402 -5.91 6.43 4.27
CA ASP A 402 -4.73 6.87 3.53
C ASP A 402 -5.05 7.05 2.02
N VAL A 403 -6.02 6.29 1.49
CA VAL A 403 -6.54 6.42 0.12
C VAL A 403 -8.06 6.54 0.15
N ALA A 404 -8.59 7.61 -0.46
CA ALA A 404 -10.03 7.84 -0.49
C ALA A 404 -10.48 8.60 -1.74
N GLY A 405 -11.68 8.30 -2.22
CA GLY A 405 -12.41 9.19 -3.13
C GLY A 405 -13.38 10.03 -2.31
N VAL A 406 -13.19 11.35 -2.29
CA VAL A 406 -14.06 12.29 -1.58
C VAL A 406 -14.91 13.04 -2.59
N ASP A 407 -16.22 12.88 -2.48
CA ASP A 407 -17.18 13.50 -3.38
C ASP A 407 -17.71 14.78 -2.72
N LEU A 408 -17.59 15.90 -3.43
CA LEU A 408 -17.92 17.24 -2.95
C LEU A 408 -18.98 17.89 -3.83
N LEU A 409 -19.90 18.63 -3.21
CA LEU A 409 -20.78 19.58 -3.87
C LEU A 409 -20.29 21.01 -3.59
N ARG A 410 -20.37 21.89 -4.58
CA ARG A 410 -20.12 23.32 -4.40
C ARG A 410 -21.42 23.96 -3.88
N GLY A 411 -21.38 24.47 -2.65
CA GLY A 411 -22.45 25.31 -2.09
C GLY A 411 -22.00 26.76 -1.95
N GLU A 412 -22.94 27.67 -1.70
CA GLU A 412 -22.67 29.11 -1.55
C GLU A 412 -21.75 29.43 -0.37
N ASP A 413 -21.85 28.65 0.72
CA ASP A 413 -21.05 28.78 1.94
C ASP A 413 -19.82 27.85 1.96
N GLY A 414 -19.45 27.28 0.81
CA GLY A 414 -18.26 26.45 0.62
C GLY A 414 -18.54 25.00 0.24
N PRO A 415 -17.48 24.16 0.17
CA PRO A 415 -17.61 22.78 -0.27
C PRO A 415 -18.33 21.90 0.77
N LYS A 416 -19.30 21.10 0.29
CA LYS A 416 -20.06 20.14 1.09
C LYS A 416 -19.63 18.71 0.75
N VAL A 417 -19.17 17.95 1.73
CA VAL A 417 -18.86 16.53 1.56
C VAL A 417 -20.16 15.75 1.40
N LEU A 418 -20.26 15.01 0.29
CA LEU A 418 -21.38 14.14 -0.03
C LEU A 418 -21.12 12.70 0.39
N GLU A 419 -19.93 12.19 0.10
CA GLU A 419 -19.51 10.82 0.40
C GLU A 419 -17.98 10.75 0.51
N VAL A 420 -17.48 9.84 1.36
CA VAL A 420 -16.07 9.44 1.40
C VAL A 420 -16.00 7.94 1.11
N ASN A 421 -15.32 7.55 0.04
CA ASN A 421 -15.20 6.18 -0.43
C ASN A 421 -13.83 5.59 -0.10
N SER A 422 -13.78 4.51 0.68
CA SER A 422 -12.56 3.78 1.08
C SER A 422 -11.95 2.88 0.00
N SER A 423 -12.72 2.56 -1.05
CA SER A 423 -12.30 1.73 -2.18
C SER A 423 -12.72 2.38 -3.52
N PRO A 424 -12.22 3.59 -3.82
CA PRO A 424 -12.62 4.33 -5.02
C PRO A 424 -12.16 3.61 -6.29
N GLY A 425 -12.94 3.67 -7.36
CA GLY A 425 -12.53 3.15 -8.68
C GLY A 425 -11.45 4.03 -9.31
N LEU A 426 -10.49 3.42 -10.00
CA LEU A 426 -9.37 4.11 -10.66
C LEU A 426 -9.66 4.50 -12.12
N GLU A 427 -10.50 3.73 -12.83
CA GLU A 427 -10.68 3.87 -14.28
C GLU A 427 -11.12 5.27 -14.72
N GLY A 428 -12.19 5.79 -14.12
CA GLY A 428 -12.70 7.12 -14.47
C GLY A 428 -11.69 8.22 -14.15
N ILE A 429 -11.10 8.21 -12.96
CA ILE A 429 -10.19 9.27 -12.52
C ILE A 429 -8.85 9.24 -13.29
N GLU A 430 -8.31 8.06 -13.61
CA GLU A 430 -7.07 7.95 -14.40
C GLU A 430 -7.30 8.38 -15.84
N ARG A 431 -8.40 7.95 -16.48
CA ARG A 431 -8.74 8.39 -17.85
C ARG A 431 -8.93 9.90 -17.93
N THR A 432 -9.65 10.48 -16.96
CA THR A 432 -9.91 11.91 -16.97
C THR A 432 -8.67 12.73 -16.61
N SER A 433 -7.89 12.33 -15.62
CA SER A 433 -6.74 13.12 -15.16
C SER A 433 -5.44 12.86 -15.92
N GLY A 434 -5.32 11.74 -16.63
CA GLY A 434 -4.10 11.29 -17.29
C GLY A 434 -2.97 10.89 -16.33
N LYS A 435 -3.25 10.77 -15.02
CA LYS A 435 -2.25 10.47 -14.00
C LYS A 435 -2.21 8.98 -13.65
N ASP A 436 -1.02 8.49 -13.32
CA ASP A 436 -0.81 7.16 -12.76
C ASP A 436 -1.19 7.15 -11.26
N ILE A 437 -2.46 6.94 -10.97
CA ILE A 437 -2.97 6.94 -9.59
C ILE A 437 -2.58 5.63 -8.90
N ALA A 438 -2.61 4.50 -9.62
CA ALA A 438 -2.15 3.22 -9.10
C ALA A 438 -0.68 3.28 -8.62
N GLY A 439 0.23 3.86 -9.43
CA GLY A 439 1.62 4.04 -9.04
C GLY A 439 1.81 4.94 -7.82
N LEU A 440 1.01 6.01 -7.67
CA LEU A 440 1.03 6.86 -6.48
C LEU A 440 0.57 6.11 -5.22
N VAL A 441 -0.41 5.21 -5.35
CA VAL A 441 -0.85 4.35 -4.25
C VAL A 441 0.26 3.39 -3.83
N ILE A 442 0.93 2.72 -4.78
CA ILE A 442 2.05 1.81 -4.44
C ILE A 442 3.22 2.58 -3.82
N ALA A 443 3.59 3.74 -4.36
CA ALA A 443 4.61 4.60 -3.78
C ALA A 443 4.28 5.04 -2.34
N HIS A 444 3.00 5.24 -2.04
CA HIS A 444 2.56 5.52 -0.68
C HIS A 444 2.77 4.33 0.27
N ILE A 445 2.47 3.11 -0.19
CA ILE A 445 2.69 1.87 0.56
C ILE A 445 4.19 1.70 0.86
N GLU A 446 5.06 1.84 -0.14
CA GLU A 446 6.52 1.78 0.03
C GLU A 446 7.01 2.68 1.17
N ALA A 447 6.54 3.93 1.20
CA ALA A 447 6.93 4.90 2.22
C ALA A 447 6.47 4.52 3.63
N LYS A 448 5.36 3.78 3.76
CA LYS A 448 4.77 3.35 5.04
C LYS A 448 5.42 2.08 5.59
N VAL A 449 5.79 1.16 4.71
CA VAL A 449 6.41 -0.13 5.09
C VAL A 449 7.95 -0.07 5.09
N ALA A 450 8.53 1.06 4.71
CA ALA A 450 9.98 1.26 4.76
C ALA A 450 10.54 0.95 6.16
N PRO A 451 11.69 0.25 6.26
CA PRO A 451 12.30 -0.09 7.54
C PRO A 451 12.45 1.13 8.44
N LYS A 452 12.05 1.02 9.72
CA LYS A 452 12.32 2.06 10.72
C LYS A 452 13.84 2.17 10.93
N PRO A 453 14.40 3.36 11.17
CA PRO A 453 15.82 3.51 11.47
C PRO A 453 16.22 2.57 12.61
N SER A 454 17.38 1.92 12.49
CA SER A 454 18.07 1.39 13.67
C SER A 454 18.26 2.57 14.63
N ARG A 455 17.88 2.39 15.90
CA ARG A 455 18.11 3.42 16.92
C ARG A 455 19.62 3.69 16.93
N ALA A 456 20.01 4.95 16.73
CA ALA A 456 21.42 5.34 16.86
C ALA A 456 21.94 4.82 18.20
N ARG A 457 23.15 4.22 18.20
CA ARG A 457 23.83 3.84 19.45
C ARG A 457 23.78 5.05 20.38
N ALA A 458 23.12 4.90 21.53
CA ALA A 458 23.28 5.87 22.60
C ALA A 458 24.79 5.95 22.86
N LYS A 459 25.39 7.14 22.69
CA LYS A 459 26.80 7.36 23.05
C LYS A 459 26.96 6.89 24.49
N ARG A 460 27.66 5.76 24.71
CA ARG A 460 28.13 5.43 26.05
C ARG A 460 29.02 6.59 26.49
N PRO A 461 28.78 7.22 27.64
CA PRO A 461 29.70 8.23 28.14
C PRO A 461 31.08 7.57 28.32
N PRO A 462 32.18 8.29 28.05
CA PRO A 462 33.50 7.80 28.39
C PRO A 462 33.54 7.57 29.91
N GLY A 463 33.90 6.35 30.30
CA GLY A 463 34.12 5.95 31.68
C GLY A 463 35.44 6.44 32.22
#